data_AF-A0AAU2UVI0-F1
#
_entry.id   AF-A0AAU2UVI0-F1
#
_cell.length_a   1.000
_cell.length_b   1.000
_cell.length_c   1.000
_cell.angle_alpha   90.00
_cell.angle_beta   90.00
_cell.angle_gamma   90.00
#
_symmetry.space_group_name_H-M   'P 1'
#
loop_
_entity.id
_entity.type
_entity.pdbx_description
1 polymer ?
#
loop_
_entity_poly.entity_id
_entity_poly.type
_entity_poly.pdbx_seq_one_letter_code
_entity_poly.pdbx_strand_id
1 'polypeptide(L)'
;MPERNIDFGKFGARGIKGSDAVIRQLDDLAGGIVTPVTVKRGLMARLHYLTKTDHSRAAAKDAGLTVADRTLQAWLEGKRRPSKANLERIDAAYRTVRRRNVARHLLARLNRDGRGTRVEIHPLNQSQVARPLQRVVEYRTMNVRGWNRIVEAWAAGDDQSLDDAWTTDILPDLGSQWGQYEYVTNIGFAA
;
A
#
# COMPACT_ATOMS: atom_id res chain seq x y z
N MET A 1 14.56 15.37 -14.18
CA MET A 1 14.27 15.40 -12.73
C MET A 1 15.56 14.98 -12.01
N PRO A 2 16.40 15.91 -11.53
CA PRO A 2 17.81 15.62 -11.21
C PRO A 2 18.06 14.88 -9.88
N GLU A 3 17.03 14.59 -9.08
CA GLU A 3 17.20 14.14 -7.68
C GLU A 3 16.78 12.68 -7.42
N ARG A 4 16.40 11.91 -8.46
CA ARG A 4 16.12 10.48 -8.29
C ARG A 4 17.41 9.68 -8.10
N ASN A 5 17.40 8.72 -7.19
CA ASN A 5 18.53 7.86 -6.90
C ASN A 5 18.65 6.76 -7.97
N ILE A 6 19.71 6.85 -8.79
CA ILE A 6 19.94 5.97 -9.93
C ILE A 6 20.47 4.59 -9.48
N ASP A 7 21.27 4.55 -8.41
CA ASP A 7 22.02 3.36 -7.94
C ASP A 7 21.74 3.07 -6.44
N PHE A 8 20.47 3.00 -6.03
CA PHE A 8 20.14 2.71 -4.63
C PHE A 8 20.74 1.36 -4.19
N GLY A 9 21.38 1.35 -3.02
CA GLY A 9 21.99 0.15 -2.43
C GLY A 9 23.42 -0.15 -2.87
N LYS A 10 24.00 0.57 -3.85
CA LYS A 10 25.38 0.36 -4.34
C LYS A 10 26.45 0.27 -3.25
N PHE A 11 26.28 1.04 -2.17
CA PHE A 11 27.21 1.09 -1.05
C PHE A 11 26.71 0.34 0.20
N GLY A 12 25.69 -0.52 0.08
CA GLY A 12 25.11 -1.27 1.20
C GLY A 12 24.00 -0.53 1.97
N ALA A 13 23.53 0.60 1.45
CA ALA A 13 22.33 1.27 1.96
C ALA A 13 21.11 0.35 1.88
N ARG A 14 20.26 0.33 2.92
CA ARG A 14 19.04 -0.50 2.97
C ARG A 14 17.81 0.36 3.25
N GLY A 15 16.72 0.05 2.57
CA GLY A 15 15.44 0.75 2.67
C GLY A 15 14.46 0.22 1.64
N ILE A 16 13.24 0.76 1.68
CA ILE A 16 12.17 0.57 0.71
C ILE A 16 11.83 1.92 0.10
N LYS A 17 11.17 1.94 -1.07
CA LYS A 17 10.65 3.20 -1.60
C LYS A 17 9.69 3.83 -0.59
N GLY A 18 9.72 5.17 -0.48
CA GLY A 18 8.79 5.91 0.36
C GLY A 18 7.33 5.64 -0.02
N SER A 19 7.03 5.55 -1.31
CA SER A 19 5.71 5.18 -1.84
C SER A 19 5.25 3.79 -1.38
N ASP A 20 6.14 2.78 -1.40
CA ASP A 20 5.84 1.45 -0.85
C ASP A 20 5.53 1.49 0.64
N ALA A 21 6.27 2.31 1.41
CA ALA A 21 6.02 2.51 2.83
C ALA A 21 4.66 3.17 3.08
N VAL A 22 4.28 4.16 2.25
CA VAL A 22 2.94 4.78 2.25
C VAL A 22 1.84 3.77 1.95
N ILE A 23 2.02 2.91 0.93
CA ILE A 23 1.05 1.85 0.59
C ILE A 23 0.81 0.94 1.80
N ARG A 24 1.87 0.50 2.47
CA ARG A 24 1.77 -0.36 3.66
C ARG A 24 0.99 0.32 4.78
N GLN A 25 1.29 1.58 5.05
CA GLN A 25 0.59 2.33 6.09
C GLN A 25 -0.89 2.56 5.75
N LEU A 26 -1.23 2.79 4.48
CA LEU A 26 -2.62 2.87 4.03
C LEU A 26 -3.34 1.53 4.15
N ASP A 27 -2.68 0.42 3.81
CA ASP A 27 -3.22 -0.93 4.00
C ASP A 27 -3.47 -1.26 5.48
N ASP A 28 -2.56 -0.86 6.38
CA ASP A 28 -2.72 -1.03 7.82
C ASP A 28 -3.90 -0.21 8.35
N LEU A 29 -4.05 1.05 7.92
CA LEU A 29 -5.19 1.89 8.29
C LEU A 29 -6.52 1.40 7.70
N ALA A 30 -6.51 0.80 6.51
CA ALA A 30 -7.68 0.17 5.91
C ALA A 30 -8.11 -1.07 6.70
N GLY A 31 -7.16 -1.73 7.37
CA GLY A 31 -7.33 -2.95 8.13
C GLY A 31 -7.88 -4.10 7.29
N GLY A 32 -8.39 -5.14 7.95
CA GLY A 32 -9.05 -6.24 7.25
C GLY A 32 -8.86 -7.60 7.87
N ILE A 33 -8.94 -8.63 7.04
CA ILE A 33 -8.84 -10.02 7.47
C ILE A 33 -7.37 -10.37 7.72
N VAL A 34 -6.99 -10.34 9.01
CA VAL A 34 -5.64 -10.67 9.48
C VAL A 34 -5.30 -12.15 9.31
N THR A 35 -6.31 -13.04 9.40
CA THR A 35 -6.07 -14.48 9.20
C THR A 35 -5.59 -14.74 7.77
N PRO A 36 -4.47 -15.46 7.57
CA PRO A 36 -3.92 -15.74 6.24
C PRO A 36 -4.92 -16.46 5.32
N VAL A 37 -4.86 -16.16 4.01
CA VAL A 37 -5.70 -16.82 2.99
C VAL A 37 -5.45 -18.33 2.89
N THR A 38 -4.28 -18.80 3.34
CA THR A 38 -3.92 -20.22 3.40
C THR A 38 -4.67 -20.99 4.50
N VAL A 39 -5.25 -20.29 5.48
CA VAL A 39 -6.05 -20.87 6.56
C VAL A 39 -7.52 -20.83 6.16
N LYS A 40 -8.26 -21.93 6.41
CA LYS A 40 -9.69 -22.08 6.02
C LYS A 40 -10.55 -20.87 6.43
N ARG A 41 -10.40 -20.38 7.67
CA ARG A 41 -11.12 -19.18 8.16
C ARG A 41 -10.80 -17.94 7.34
N GLY A 42 -9.52 -17.72 7.04
CA GLY A 42 -9.06 -16.56 6.26
C GLY A 42 -9.48 -16.61 4.80
N LEU A 43 -9.48 -17.81 4.20
CA LEU A 43 -10.04 -18.07 2.86
C LEU A 43 -11.53 -17.76 2.82
N MET A 44 -12.31 -18.38 3.72
CA MET A 44 -13.76 -18.25 3.72
C MET A 44 -14.22 -16.81 3.96
N ALA A 45 -13.56 -16.09 4.87
CA ALA A 45 -13.87 -14.69 5.12
C ALA A 45 -13.69 -13.81 3.86
N ARG A 46 -12.62 -14.06 3.08
CA ARG A 46 -12.37 -13.34 1.81
C ARG A 46 -13.37 -13.71 0.73
N LEU A 47 -13.66 -15.01 0.57
CA LEU A 47 -14.67 -15.47 -0.38
C LEU A 47 -16.03 -14.85 -0.06
N HIS A 48 -16.48 -14.92 1.20
CA HIS A 48 -17.74 -14.28 1.59
C HIS A 48 -17.73 -12.77 1.35
N TYR A 49 -16.63 -12.07 1.63
CA TYR A 49 -16.52 -10.63 1.36
C TYR A 49 -16.69 -10.33 -0.14
N LEU A 50 -16.06 -11.13 -1.00
CA LEU A 50 -16.07 -10.95 -2.45
C LEU A 50 -17.37 -11.42 -3.11
N THR A 51 -18.15 -12.29 -2.47
CA THR A 51 -19.31 -12.92 -3.11
C THR A 51 -20.64 -12.67 -2.41
N LYS A 52 -20.68 -11.82 -1.37
CA LYS A 52 -21.90 -11.58 -0.58
C LYS A 52 -23.06 -11.04 -1.41
N THR A 53 -22.78 -10.14 -2.35
CA THR A 53 -23.78 -9.48 -3.20
C THR A 53 -23.32 -9.49 -4.65
N ASP A 54 -24.24 -9.25 -5.58
CA ASP A 54 -23.89 -9.18 -7.01
C ASP A 54 -22.93 -8.03 -7.31
N HIS A 55 -23.09 -6.91 -6.61
CA HIS A 55 -22.14 -5.81 -6.65
C HIS A 55 -20.74 -6.24 -6.19
N SER A 56 -20.61 -6.96 -5.06
CA SER A 56 -19.32 -7.48 -4.61
C SER A 56 -18.71 -8.46 -5.61
N ARG A 57 -19.53 -9.31 -6.24
CA ARG A 57 -19.05 -10.26 -7.28
C ARG A 57 -18.53 -9.52 -8.51
N ALA A 58 -19.24 -8.49 -8.97
CA ALA A 58 -18.79 -7.66 -10.08
C ALA A 58 -17.45 -6.98 -9.75
N ALA A 59 -17.36 -6.35 -8.57
CA ALA A 59 -16.13 -5.73 -8.11
C ALA A 59 -14.97 -6.72 -7.97
N ALA A 60 -15.25 -7.97 -7.54
CA ALA A 60 -14.25 -9.02 -7.46
C ALA A 60 -13.75 -9.45 -8.85
N LYS A 61 -14.64 -9.55 -9.84
CA LYS A 61 -14.29 -9.82 -11.24
C LYS A 61 -13.42 -8.70 -11.82
N ASP A 62 -13.80 -7.44 -11.59
CA ASP A 62 -13.03 -6.26 -11.99
C ASP A 62 -11.65 -6.19 -11.31
N ALA A 63 -11.54 -6.79 -10.11
CA ALA A 63 -10.30 -6.94 -9.38
C ALA A 63 -9.49 -8.20 -9.78
N GLY A 64 -9.89 -8.90 -10.84
CA GLY A 64 -9.14 -10.03 -11.42
C GLY A 64 -9.54 -11.42 -10.90
N LEU A 65 -10.61 -11.56 -10.10
CA LEU A 65 -11.15 -12.87 -9.73
C LEU A 65 -12.03 -13.43 -10.86
N THR A 66 -11.39 -13.99 -11.90
CA THR A 66 -12.03 -14.41 -13.16
C THR A 66 -12.40 -15.89 -13.22
N VAL A 67 -12.49 -16.58 -12.08
CA VAL A 67 -12.85 -18.00 -12.06
C VAL A 67 -14.34 -18.22 -12.36
N ALA A 68 -14.66 -19.39 -12.93
CA ALA A 68 -16.05 -19.76 -13.20
C ALA A 68 -16.88 -19.85 -11.90
N ASP A 69 -18.15 -19.44 -11.96
CA ASP A 69 -19.05 -19.40 -10.80
C ASP A 69 -19.18 -20.77 -10.11
N ARG A 70 -19.18 -21.86 -10.87
CA ARG A 70 -19.19 -23.24 -10.33
C ARG A 70 -17.97 -23.54 -9.45
N THR A 71 -16.80 -22.99 -9.80
CA THR A 71 -15.55 -23.17 -9.07
C THR A 71 -15.60 -22.38 -7.78
N LEU A 72 -16.09 -21.14 -7.86
CA LEU A 72 -16.28 -20.27 -6.71
C LEU A 72 -17.26 -20.88 -5.70
N GLN A 73 -18.36 -21.45 -6.19
CA GLN A 73 -19.33 -22.17 -5.37
C GLN A 73 -18.72 -23.40 -4.69
N ALA A 74 -17.93 -24.20 -5.42
CA ALA A 74 -17.24 -25.35 -4.85
C ALA A 74 -16.22 -24.97 -3.74
N TRP A 75 -15.61 -23.80 -3.83
CA TRP A 75 -14.74 -23.26 -2.77
C TRP A 75 -15.55 -22.78 -1.56
N LEU A 76 -16.66 -22.06 -1.79
CA LEU A 76 -17.56 -21.59 -0.73
C LEU A 76 -18.16 -22.74 0.08
N GLU A 77 -18.50 -23.85 -0.59
CA GLU A 77 -19.02 -25.06 0.05
C GLU A 77 -17.92 -25.91 0.71
N GLY A 78 -16.64 -25.54 0.53
CA GLY A 78 -15.51 -26.31 1.03
C GLY A 78 -15.28 -27.65 0.33
N LYS A 79 -15.98 -27.93 -0.77
CA LYS A 79 -15.84 -29.16 -1.58
C LYS A 79 -14.49 -29.22 -2.31
N ARG A 80 -13.88 -28.07 -2.59
CA ARG A 80 -12.56 -27.97 -3.23
C ARG A 80 -11.69 -26.93 -2.55
N ARG A 81 -10.39 -27.16 -2.54
CA ARG A 81 -9.39 -26.16 -2.12
C ARG A 81 -8.83 -25.41 -3.33
N PRO A 82 -8.68 -24.08 -3.27
CA PRO A 82 -7.97 -23.34 -4.31
C PRO A 82 -6.49 -23.74 -4.37
N SER A 83 -5.89 -23.68 -5.56
CA SER A 83 -4.44 -23.79 -5.73
C SER A 83 -3.72 -22.56 -5.16
N LYS A 84 -2.40 -22.62 -4.97
CA LYS A 84 -1.58 -21.48 -4.51
C LYS A 84 -1.82 -20.22 -5.33
N ALA A 85 -1.77 -20.33 -6.66
CA ALA A 85 -2.04 -19.20 -7.57
C ALA A 85 -3.45 -18.63 -7.39
N ASN A 86 -4.45 -19.47 -7.11
CA ASN A 86 -5.81 -18.99 -6.85
C ASN A 86 -5.95 -18.37 -5.46
N LEU A 87 -5.22 -18.84 -4.44
CA LEU A 87 -5.17 -18.17 -3.14
C LEU A 87 -4.58 -16.77 -3.25
N GLU A 88 -3.52 -16.60 -4.04
CA GLU A 88 -2.91 -15.29 -4.33
C GLU A 88 -3.90 -14.37 -5.04
N ARG A 89 -4.62 -14.87 -6.07
CA ARG A 89 -5.66 -14.10 -6.75
C ARG A 89 -6.81 -13.70 -5.83
N ILE A 90 -7.27 -14.60 -4.95
CA ILE A 90 -8.33 -14.31 -3.97
C ILE A 90 -7.87 -13.22 -2.99
N ASP A 91 -6.64 -13.32 -2.48
CA ASP A 91 -6.11 -12.32 -1.55
C ASP A 91 -5.91 -10.96 -2.23
N ALA A 92 -5.38 -10.94 -3.46
CA ALA A 92 -5.23 -9.73 -4.26
C ALA A 92 -6.59 -9.06 -4.56
N ALA A 93 -7.57 -9.83 -5.07
CA ALA A 93 -8.90 -9.32 -5.34
C ALA A 93 -9.58 -8.79 -4.08
N TYR A 94 -9.44 -9.50 -2.95
CA TYR A 94 -9.93 -9.03 -1.65
C TYR A 94 -9.32 -7.67 -1.27
N ARG A 95 -8.00 -7.53 -1.36
CA ARG A 95 -7.31 -6.27 -1.03
C ARG A 95 -7.83 -5.15 -1.93
N THR A 96 -7.84 -5.33 -3.25
CA THR A 96 -8.31 -4.31 -4.19
C THR A 96 -9.74 -3.86 -3.91
N VAL A 97 -10.69 -4.79 -3.76
CA VAL A 97 -12.09 -4.45 -3.46
C VAL A 97 -12.19 -3.74 -2.11
N ARG A 98 -11.41 -4.19 -1.11
CA ARG A 98 -11.39 -3.55 0.21
C ARG A 98 -10.87 -2.12 0.14
N ARG A 99 -9.75 -1.87 -0.56
CA ARG A 99 -9.19 -0.52 -0.74
C ARG A 99 -10.21 0.42 -1.36
N ARG A 100 -10.86 0.01 -2.46
CA ARG A 100 -11.94 0.76 -3.12
C ARG A 100 -13.08 1.12 -2.17
N ASN A 101 -13.54 0.14 -1.37
CA ASN A 101 -14.66 0.33 -0.46
C ASN A 101 -14.37 1.30 0.70
N VAL A 102 -13.11 1.33 1.19
CA VAL A 102 -12.76 2.21 2.33
C VAL A 102 -12.14 3.54 1.92
N ALA A 103 -11.72 3.69 0.66
CA ALA A 103 -11.00 4.86 0.16
C ALA A 103 -11.63 6.19 0.54
N ARG A 104 -12.95 6.34 0.34
CA ARG A 104 -13.67 7.58 0.67
C ARG A 104 -13.56 7.94 2.16
N HIS A 105 -13.75 6.95 3.05
CA HIS A 105 -13.67 7.17 4.49
C HIS A 105 -12.23 7.41 4.96
N LEU A 106 -11.27 6.67 4.39
CA LEU A 106 -9.86 6.84 4.68
C LEU A 106 -9.37 8.24 4.25
N LEU A 107 -9.78 8.71 3.07
CA LEU A 107 -9.43 10.03 2.57
C LEU A 107 -9.95 11.14 3.50
N ALA A 108 -11.22 11.06 3.93
CA ALA A 108 -11.79 12.02 4.87
C ALA A 108 -11.01 12.06 6.19
N ARG A 109 -10.65 10.89 6.73
CA ARG A 109 -9.83 10.77 7.95
C ARG A 109 -8.46 11.43 7.78
N LEU A 110 -7.77 11.15 6.66
CA LEU A 110 -6.42 11.66 6.40
C LEU A 110 -6.39 13.17 6.16
N ASN A 111 -7.42 13.72 5.52
CA ASN A 111 -7.54 15.16 5.30
C ASN A 111 -7.87 15.92 6.58
N ARG A 112 -8.55 15.31 7.55
CA ARG A 112 -8.87 15.88 8.88
C ARG A 112 -9.35 17.34 8.79
N ASP A 113 -10.41 17.56 8.01
CA ASP A 113 -10.99 18.89 7.75
C ASP A 113 -9.96 19.93 7.24
N GLY A 114 -9.02 19.48 6.41
CA GLY A 114 -7.96 20.32 5.82
C GLY A 114 -6.72 20.49 6.69
N ARG A 115 -6.72 20.00 7.94
CA ARG A 115 -5.51 20.01 8.79
C ARG A 115 -4.43 19.08 8.24
N GLY A 116 -4.85 18.03 7.53
CA GLY A 116 -3.97 16.97 7.04
C GLY A 116 -3.54 16.00 8.13
N THR A 117 -2.62 15.12 7.74
CA THR A 117 -2.04 14.09 8.61
C THR A 117 -0.56 14.38 8.81
N ARG A 118 -0.09 14.31 10.06
CA ARG A 118 1.34 14.38 10.34
C ARG A 118 1.97 13.06 9.92
N VAL A 119 2.94 13.16 9.02
CA VAL A 119 3.71 12.05 8.48
C VAL A 119 5.13 12.11 9.01
N GLU A 120 5.60 10.97 9.48
CA GLU A 120 6.92 10.71 10.04
C GLU A 120 7.74 9.93 9.01
N ILE A 121 8.95 10.37 8.71
CA ILE A 121 9.79 9.78 7.67
C ILE A 121 11.11 9.37 8.31
N HIS A 122 11.32 8.05 8.35
CA HIS A 122 12.53 7.46 8.91
C HIS A 122 13.55 7.25 7.78
N PRO A 123 14.76 7.82 7.90
CA PRO A 123 15.74 7.77 6.83
C PRO A 123 16.21 6.34 6.56
N LEU A 124 16.72 6.10 5.34
CA LEU A 124 17.33 4.84 4.96
C LEU A 124 18.44 4.39 5.94
N ASN A 125 18.65 3.09 6.05
CA ASN A 125 19.65 2.50 6.94
C ASN A 125 21.03 2.46 6.26
N GLN A 126 22.01 3.12 6.88
CA GLN A 126 23.40 3.19 6.42
C GLN A 126 24.38 2.34 7.25
N SER A 127 23.90 1.46 8.13
CA SER A 127 24.75 0.62 9.01
C SER A 127 25.75 -0.28 8.27
N GLN A 128 25.49 -0.60 7.01
CA GLN A 128 26.38 -1.40 6.16
C GLN A 128 27.18 -0.55 5.16
N VAL A 129 27.00 0.77 5.19
CA VAL A 129 27.74 1.72 4.36
C VAL A 129 29.06 2.06 5.04
N ALA A 130 30.16 2.02 4.29
CA ALA A 130 31.48 2.42 4.80
C ALA A 130 31.44 3.86 5.35
N ARG A 131 32.03 4.09 6.53
CA ARG A 131 31.95 5.39 7.26
C ARG A 131 32.23 6.63 6.39
N PRO A 132 33.23 6.66 5.48
CA PRO A 132 33.49 7.84 4.64
C PRO A 132 32.36 8.17 3.64
N LEU A 133 31.54 7.17 3.30
CA LEU A 133 30.43 7.29 2.35
C LEU A 133 29.10 7.55 3.05
N GLN A 134 29.05 7.45 4.38
CA GLN A 134 27.83 7.76 5.12
C GLN A 134 27.50 9.25 5.01
N ARG A 135 26.21 9.56 5.01
CA ARG A 135 25.67 10.92 5.03
C ARG A 135 24.77 11.10 6.23
N VAL A 136 24.77 12.31 6.80
CA VAL A 136 23.80 12.69 7.82
C VAL A 136 22.45 12.86 7.12
N VAL A 137 21.53 11.94 7.38
CA VAL A 137 20.14 12.01 6.92
C VAL A 137 19.28 11.92 8.16
N GLU A 138 18.51 12.96 8.42
CA GLU A 138 17.78 13.12 9.67
C GLU A 138 16.41 12.45 9.62
N TYR A 139 15.84 12.20 10.79
CA TYR A 139 14.41 11.94 10.89
C TYR A 139 13.63 13.21 10.52
N ARG A 140 12.57 13.07 9.72
CA ARG A 140 11.76 14.22 9.29
C ARG A 140 10.29 14.01 9.62
N THR A 141 9.60 15.12 9.81
CA THR A 141 8.13 15.14 9.86
C THR A 141 7.58 16.23 8.98
N MET A 142 6.44 15.98 8.35
CA MET A 142 5.67 16.99 7.62
C MET A 142 4.17 16.77 7.79
N ASN A 143 3.36 17.79 7.52
CA ASN A 143 1.91 17.65 7.46
C ASN A 143 1.47 17.51 6.01
N VAL A 144 1.00 16.31 5.65
CA VAL A 144 0.51 16.02 4.30
C VAL A 144 -0.96 16.39 4.20
N ARG A 145 -1.29 17.21 3.20
CA ARG A 145 -2.65 17.65 2.88
C ARG A 145 -3.13 17.18 1.50
N GLY A 146 -2.22 16.79 0.61
CA GLY A 146 -2.51 16.31 -0.74
C GLY A 146 -2.86 14.81 -0.83
N TRP A 147 -3.77 14.31 0.01
CA TRP A 147 -4.05 12.87 0.05
C TRP A 147 -4.88 12.34 -1.12
N ASN A 148 -5.61 13.21 -1.84
CA ASN A 148 -6.59 12.78 -2.84
C ASN A 148 -5.99 11.85 -3.90
N ARG A 149 -4.91 12.30 -4.58
CA ARG A 149 -4.26 11.52 -5.65
C ARG A 149 -3.62 10.24 -5.13
N ILE A 150 -3.05 10.27 -3.92
CA ILE A 150 -2.42 9.11 -3.28
C ILE A 150 -3.46 8.04 -2.97
N VAL A 151 -4.57 8.41 -2.33
CA VAL A 151 -5.63 7.48 -1.95
C VAL A 151 -6.35 6.95 -3.19
N GLU A 152 -6.53 7.78 -4.22
CA GLU A 152 -7.08 7.35 -5.51
C GLU A 152 -6.21 6.28 -6.18
N ALA A 153 -4.90 6.53 -6.31
CA ALA A 153 -3.95 5.58 -6.88
C ALA A 153 -3.87 4.28 -6.03
N TRP A 154 -3.81 4.41 -4.70
CA TRP A 154 -3.84 3.27 -3.78
C TRP A 154 -5.10 2.42 -3.94
N ALA A 155 -6.27 3.06 -4.06
CA ALA A 155 -7.55 2.37 -4.25
C ALA A 155 -7.66 1.68 -5.61
N ALA A 156 -7.03 2.26 -6.64
CA ALA A 156 -6.93 1.65 -7.97
C ALA A 156 -5.94 0.48 -8.02
N GLY A 157 -4.98 0.42 -7.10
CA GLY A 157 -3.84 -0.50 -7.17
C GLY A 157 -2.80 -0.05 -8.20
N ASP A 158 -2.74 1.26 -8.47
CA ASP A 158 -1.79 1.87 -9.39
C ASP A 158 -0.57 2.37 -8.61
N ASP A 159 0.37 1.45 -8.38
CA ASP A 159 1.58 1.73 -7.61
C ASP A 159 2.46 2.80 -8.28
N GLN A 160 2.42 2.92 -9.62
CA GLN A 160 3.18 3.93 -10.36
C GLN A 160 2.59 5.32 -10.16
N SER A 161 1.27 5.48 -10.30
CA SER A 161 0.61 6.76 -10.03
C SER A 161 0.77 7.19 -8.57
N LEU A 162 0.81 6.23 -7.64
CA LEU A 162 1.09 6.50 -6.23
C LEU A 162 2.53 6.95 -6.02
N ASP A 163 3.50 6.26 -6.64
CA ASP A 163 4.92 6.63 -6.60
C ASP A 163 5.13 8.04 -7.11
N ASP A 164 4.50 8.39 -8.23
CA ASP A 164 4.60 9.72 -8.81
C ASP A 164 3.90 10.78 -7.95
N ALA A 165 2.72 10.51 -7.39
CA ALA A 165 2.04 11.42 -6.46
C ALA A 165 2.87 11.66 -5.19
N TRP A 166 3.42 10.60 -4.61
CA TRP A 166 4.26 10.71 -3.42
C TRP A 166 5.56 11.48 -3.71
N THR A 167 6.27 11.09 -4.76
CA THR A 167 7.62 11.59 -5.05
C THR A 167 7.60 12.99 -5.67
N THR A 168 6.59 13.31 -6.47
CA THR A 168 6.53 14.59 -7.22
C THR A 168 5.66 15.62 -6.53
N ASP A 169 4.60 15.20 -5.82
CA ASP A 169 3.65 16.15 -5.25
C ASP A 169 3.86 16.36 -3.74
N ILE A 170 4.29 15.33 -3.00
CA ILE A 170 4.41 15.39 -1.53
C ILE A 170 5.84 15.57 -1.03
N LEU A 171 6.76 14.70 -1.46
CA LEU A 171 8.15 14.77 -0.98
C LEU A 171 8.80 16.16 -1.15
N PRO A 172 8.55 16.92 -2.23
CA PRO A 172 9.12 18.26 -2.39
C PRO A 172 8.76 19.25 -1.27
N ASP A 173 7.69 19.01 -0.49
CA ASP A 173 7.35 19.82 0.70
C ASP A 173 8.43 19.74 1.80
N LEU A 174 9.34 18.75 1.74
CA LEU A 174 10.52 18.67 2.61
C LEU A 174 11.62 19.69 2.25
N GLY A 175 11.52 20.34 1.09
CA GLY A 175 12.53 21.23 0.53
C GLY A 175 13.62 20.50 -0.26
N SER A 176 14.73 21.18 -0.52
CA SER A 176 15.80 20.76 -1.45
C SER A 176 16.53 19.44 -1.13
N GLN A 177 16.22 18.79 -0.01
CA GLN A 177 16.83 17.52 0.40
C GLN A 177 15.86 16.34 0.27
N TRP A 178 14.69 16.54 -0.34
CA TRP A 178 13.65 15.51 -0.41
C TRP A 178 14.14 14.22 -1.10
N GLY A 179 15.05 14.31 -2.09
CA GLY A 179 15.61 13.14 -2.77
C GLY A 179 16.32 12.15 -1.85
N GLN A 180 16.77 12.57 -0.66
CA GLN A 180 17.33 11.68 0.36
C GLN A 180 16.30 10.74 1.00
N TYR A 181 15.01 11.04 0.80
CA TYR A 181 13.85 10.32 1.35
C TYR A 181 13.05 9.58 0.28
N GLU A 182 13.59 9.42 -0.93
CA GLU A 182 13.04 8.50 -1.93
C GLU A 182 13.02 7.06 -1.39
N TYR A 183 14.05 6.71 -0.62
CA TYR A 183 14.16 5.44 0.10
C TYR A 183 14.21 5.69 1.61
N VAL A 184 13.45 4.88 2.34
CA VAL A 184 13.20 5.03 3.78
C VAL A 184 13.25 3.68 4.46
N THR A 185 13.42 3.65 5.78
CA THR A 185 13.16 2.42 6.54
C THR A 185 11.69 2.26 6.88
N ASN A 186 11.00 3.38 7.14
CA ASN A 186 9.61 3.40 7.55
C ASN A 186 8.96 4.77 7.29
N ILE A 187 7.64 4.78 7.14
CA ILE A 187 6.81 5.99 7.19
C ILE A 187 5.69 5.77 8.20
N GLY A 188 5.53 6.71 9.14
CA GLY A 188 4.48 6.68 10.16
C GLY A 188 3.41 7.74 9.90
N PHE A 189 2.13 7.41 10.10
CA PHE A 189 1.03 8.38 10.06
C PHE A 189 0.49 8.58 11.47
N ALA A 190 0.44 9.83 11.95
CA ALA A 190 -0.30 10.19 13.16
C ALA A 190 -1.78 10.48 12.80
N ALA A 191 -2.48 9.44 12.35
CA ALA A 191 -3.85 9.48 11.80
C ALA A 191 -4.86 8.68 12.61
#